data_AF-A0A8J7U9E4-F1
#
_entry.id   AF-A0A8J7U9E4-F1
#
_cell.length_a   1.000
_cell.length_b   1.000
_cell.length_c   1.000
_cell.angle_alpha   90.00
_cell.angle_beta   90.00
_cell.angle_gamma   90.00
#
_symmetry.space_group_name_H-M   'P 1'
#
loop_
_entity.id
_entity.type
_entity.pdbx_description
1 polymer ?
#
loop_
_entity_poly.entity_id
_entity_poly.type
_entity_poly.pdbx_seq_one_letter_code
_entity_poly.pdbx_strand_id
1 'polypeptide(L)'
;MGKLVRPLALLVDDSCPLVHVYRFHIEDVHRKKPFTEDGRRLTDLIPNGFLEEFCDVVERRGIKGKLSVVPSPGGCGDVARGVTPPPHRRLGIDVGSESEWAKLTKEWMDLAKARLSGKFDFSPEGITHNLTLDLKTGNYLDEGESDWSQSQSRETLMPYVERSLRILKDAGVRCTGVTSPWVFGLRVEKEYVASIVEAMERVYGSRFSWYFLHMLGGKDDAKPWVAYDEGPVLVSIPSTVDDYCWETIDNPRTDGEFVKSLAAKIASRTKRVVQAGGWPIWLTHWQSLWSNGLKTGLRVLDVAAEMVEGELETEWMNCFDIAEMAFETGREKQRKT
;
A
#
# COMPACT_ATOMS: atom_id res chain seq x y z
N MET A 1 22.39 -11.28 -26.83
CA MET A 1 21.02 -10.88 -26.45
C MET A 1 20.98 -10.81 -24.95
N GLY A 2 20.77 -9.63 -24.37
CA GLY A 2 20.61 -9.50 -22.92
C GLY A 2 19.41 -10.32 -22.44
N LYS A 3 19.50 -10.93 -21.27
CA LYS A 3 18.41 -11.68 -20.66
C LYS A 3 17.21 -10.73 -20.51
N LEU A 4 16.06 -11.09 -21.07
CA LEU A 4 14.84 -10.30 -20.95
C LEU A 4 14.38 -10.37 -19.48
N VAL A 5 14.54 -9.27 -18.74
CA VAL A 5 14.05 -9.18 -17.35
C VAL A 5 12.52 -9.20 -17.38
N ARG A 6 11.93 -10.10 -16.59
CA ARG A 6 10.47 -10.19 -16.40
C ARG A 6 10.16 -9.65 -15.00
N PRO A 7 9.74 -8.38 -14.88
CA PRO A 7 9.55 -7.74 -13.59
C PRO A 7 8.43 -8.40 -12.80
N LEU A 8 8.59 -8.46 -11.48
CA LEU A 8 7.58 -8.86 -10.52
C LEU A 8 7.69 -7.93 -9.30
N ALA A 9 6.58 -7.43 -8.77
CA ALA A 9 6.59 -6.56 -7.59
C ALA A 9 5.39 -6.82 -6.69
N LEU A 10 5.58 -6.60 -5.38
CA LEU A 10 4.53 -6.65 -4.37
C LEU A 10 4.13 -5.24 -3.91
N LEU A 11 2.86 -4.90 -4.06
CA LEU A 11 2.24 -3.74 -3.46
C LEU A 11 1.59 -4.17 -2.15
N VAL A 12 2.07 -3.62 -1.04
CA VAL A 12 1.45 -3.80 0.27
C VAL A 12 0.79 -2.49 0.67
N ASP A 13 -0.54 -2.54 0.80
CA ASP A 13 -1.41 -1.42 1.11
C ASP A 13 -1.81 -1.43 2.60
N ASP A 14 -2.31 -0.31 3.11
CA ASP A 14 -2.88 -0.11 4.45
C ASP A 14 -1.94 -0.27 5.65
N SER A 15 -0.63 -0.37 5.39
CA SER A 15 0.31 -0.69 6.47
C SER A 15 0.47 0.48 7.42
N CYS A 16 0.39 0.20 8.72
CA CYS A 16 0.57 1.20 9.77
C CYS A 16 0.89 0.54 11.11
N PRO A 17 1.50 1.29 12.05
CA PRO A 17 1.77 0.80 13.38
C PRO A 17 0.49 0.73 14.22
N LEU A 18 0.36 -0.37 14.96
CA LEU A 18 -0.57 -0.60 16.09
C LEU A 18 -2.05 -0.67 15.73
N VAL A 19 -2.56 0.21 14.88
CA VAL A 19 -3.99 0.37 14.60
C VAL A 19 -4.44 -0.55 13.46
N HIS A 20 -5.56 -1.26 13.64
CA HIS A 20 -6.20 -1.97 12.52
C HIS A 20 -7.02 -0.98 11.68
N VAL A 21 -6.39 -0.30 10.72
CA VAL A 21 -7.02 0.83 10.00
C VAL A 21 -8.33 0.47 9.30
N TYR A 22 -8.43 -0.71 8.67
CA TYR A 22 -9.67 -1.19 8.05
C TYR A 22 -10.84 -1.35 9.05
N ARG A 23 -10.57 -1.80 10.28
CA ARG A 23 -11.57 -1.88 11.34
C ARG A 23 -12.14 -0.51 11.68
N PHE A 24 -11.30 0.53 11.77
CA PHE A 24 -11.75 1.91 11.99
C PHE A 24 -12.53 2.45 10.80
N HIS A 25 -12.05 2.20 9.57
CA HIS A 25 -12.73 2.60 8.35
C HIS A 25 -14.16 2.05 8.24
N ILE A 26 -14.36 0.76 8.57
CA ILE A 26 -15.70 0.13 8.56
C ILE A 26 -16.67 0.86 9.50
N GLU A 27 -16.22 1.24 10.69
CA GLU A 27 -17.09 1.92 11.65
C GLU A 27 -17.37 3.37 11.26
N ASP A 28 -16.33 4.08 10.86
CA ASP A 28 -16.38 5.52 10.68
C ASP A 28 -16.94 5.93 9.33
N VAL A 29 -16.53 5.25 8.26
CA VAL A 29 -16.94 5.58 6.89
C VAL A 29 -18.15 4.73 6.50
N HIS A 30 -18.06 3.41 6.66
CA HIS A 30 -19.16 2.52 6.25
C HIS A 30 -20.33 2.49 7.25
N ARG A 31 -20.16 3.07 8.45
CA ARG A 31 -21.18 3.08 9.52
C ARG A 31 -21.68 1.67 9.86
N LYS A 32 -20.79 0.68 9.76
CA LYS A 32 -21.07 -0.74 10.04
C LYS A 32 -20.36 -1.19 11.31
N LYS A 33 -20.86 -2.27 11.91
CA LYS A 33 -20.14 -2.92 13.01
C LYS A 33 -18.89 -3.61 12.45
N PRO A 34 -17.75 -3.62 13.19
CA PRO A 34 -16.48 -4.14 12.69
C PRO A 34 -16.42 -5.67 12.86
N PHE A 35 -17.23 -6.38 12.10
CA PHE A 35 -17.24 -7.84 12.07
C PHE A 35 -16.82 -8.31 10.69
N THR A 36 -16.08 -9.41 10.66
CA THR A 36 -15.85 -10.20 9.46
C THR A 36 -17.17 -10.81 8.97
N GLU A 37 -17.24 -11.22 7.71
CA GLU A 37 -18.45 -11.86 7.17
C GLU A 37 -18.78 -13.18 7.90
N ASP A 38 -17.77 -13.87 8.43
CA ASP A 38 -17.95 -15.08 9.28
C ASP A 38 -18.30 -14.77 10.75
N GLY A 39 -18.55 -13.50 11.10
CA GLY A 39 -19.13 -13.10 12.38
C GLY A 39 -18.14 -12.92 13.53
N ARG A 40 -16.83 -12.98 13.29
CA ARG A 40 -15.80 -12.63 14.28
C ARG A 40 -15.68 -11.11 14.34
N ARG A 41 -15.44 -10.57 15.53
CA ARG A 41 -15.09 -9.15 15.66
C ARG A 41 -13.69 -8.93 15.07
N LEU A 42 -13.52 -7.87 14.29
CA LEU A 42 -12.20 -7.41 13.87
C LEU A 42 -11.41 -6.97 15.10
N THR A 43 -10.14 -7.35 15.14
CA THR A 43 -9.17 -6.92 16.14
C THR A 43 -9.00 -5.42 16.07
N ASP A 44 -8.86 -4.76 17.22
CA ASP A 44 -8.68 -3.30 17.24
C ASP A 44 -7.26 -2.91 16.82
N LEU A 45 -6.30 -3.78 17.13
CA LEU A 45 -4.87 -3.56 16.97
C LEU A 45 -4.19 -4.65 16.14
N ILE A 46 -3.13 -4.26 15.45
CA ILE A 46 -2.16 -5.15 14.81
C ILE A 46 -0.81 -4.95 15.52
N PRO A 47 -0.29 -5.95 16.24
CA PRO A 47 0.93 -5.79 17.04
C PRO A 47 2.17 -5.66 16.16
N ASN A 48 3.17 -4.91 16.63
CA ASN A 48 4.44 -4.70 15.91
C ASN A 48 5.15 -6.00 15.51
N GLY A 49 5.03 -7.06 16.32
CA GLY A 49 5.62 -8.37 16.00
C GLY A 49 5.15 -8.94 14.65
N PHE A 50 3.99 -8.51 14.14
CA PHE A 50 3.55 -8.90 12.81
C PHE A 50 4.45 -8.35 11.69
N LEU A 51 5.01 -7.14 11.86
CA LEU A 51 5.97 -6.59 10.91
C LEU A 51 7.25 -7.44 10.88
N GLU A 52 7.71 -7.97 12.01
CA GLU A 52 8.88 -8.85 12.06
C GLU A 52 8.65 -10.11 11.22
N GLU A 53 7.50 -10.77 11.43
CA GLU A 53 7.12 -11.97 10.68
C GLU A 53 6.93 -11.69 9.18
N PHE A 54 6.38 -10.53 8.82
CA PHE A 54 6.31 -10.09 7.43
C PHE A 54 7.71 -9.93 6.82
N CYS A 55 8.62 -9.26 7.51
CA CYS A 55 9.99 -9.08 7.05
C CYS A 55 10.71 -10.44 6.88
N ASP A 56 10.46 -11.41 7.77
CA ASP A 56 11.04 -12.75 7.66
C ASP A 56 10.60 -13.48 6.37
N VAL A 57 9.33 -13.35 5.98
CA VAL A 57 8.82 -13.91 4.71
C VAL A 57 9.47 -13.20 3.52
N VAL A 58 9.45 -11.86 3.52
CA VAL A 58 10.02 -11.04 2.46
C VAL A 58 11.50 -11.33 2.26
N GLU A 59 12.25 -11.47 3.35
CA GLU A 59 13.68 -11.76 3.30
C GLU A 59 13.98 -13.16 2.78
N ARG A 60 13.24 -14.16 3.27
CA ARG A 60 13.37 -15.55 2.84
C ARG A 60 13.10 -15.73 1.35
N ARG A 61 12.10 -15.02 0.81
CA ARG A 61 11.66 -15.12 -0.61
C ARG A 61 12.29 -14.07 -1.52
N GLY A 62 13.12 -13.18 -0.99
CA GLY A 62 13.71 -12.09 -1.77
C GLY A 62 12.68 -11.14 -2.41
N ILE A 63 11.47 -11.05 -1.84
CA ILE A 63 10.38 -10.21 -2.35
C ILE A 63 10.81 -8.74 -2.33
N LYS A 64 10.38 -7.99 -3.34
CA LYS A 64 10.55 -6.54 -3.46
C LYS A 64 9.27 -5.89 -3.93
N GLY A 65 9.15 -4.58 -3.72
CA GLY A 65 7.99 -3.81 -4.19
C GLY A 65 7.83 -2.48 -3.45
N LYS A 66 6.63 -2.21 -2.93
CA LYS A 66 6.35 -1.05 -2.06
C LYS A 66 5.56 -1.43 -0.82
N LEU A 67 5.81 -0.69 0.26
CA LEU A 67 5.03 -0.68 1.49
C LEU A 67 4.45 0.73 1.65
N SER A 68 3.15 0.91 1.47
CA SER A 68 2.55 2.19 1.87
C SER A 68 2.48 2.28 3.38
N VAL A 69 2.66 3.49 3.90
CA VAL A 69 2.45 3.80 5.31
C VAL A 69 1.33 4.80 5.41
N VAL A 70 0.23 4.45 6.09
CA VAL A 70 -0.83 5.41 6.39
C VAL A 70 -0.29 6.45 7.37
N PRO A 71 -0.18 7.75 7.01
CA PRO A 71 0.55 8.72 7.82
C PRO A 71 -0.10 9.03 9.18
N SER A 72 -1.44 9.03 9.24
CA SER A 72 -2.25 9.30 10.42
C SER A 72 -3.37 8.26 10.55
N PRO A 73 -3.03 6.98 10.78
CA PRO A 73 -3.93 5.85 10.58
C PRO A 73 -5.22 5.97 11.38
N GLY A 74 -6.35 5.96 10.68
CA GLY A 74 -7.67 6.08 11.28
C GLY A 74 -7.94 7.42 11.96
N GLY A 75 -7.07 8.42 11.80
CA GLY A 75 -7.11 9.67 12.57
C GLY A 75 -6.63 9.55 14.02
N CYS A 76 -5.88 8.49 14.35
CA CYS A 76 -5.41 8.17 15.69
C CYS A 76 -4.02 8.76 15.99
N GLY A 77 -3.75 10.01 15.62
CA GLY A 77 -2.38 10.57 15.66
C GLY A 77 -1.54 10.16 14.45
N ASP A 78 -0.34 10.72 14.34
CA ASP A 78 0.53 10.58 13.17
C ASP A 78 1.79 9.77 13.46
N VAL A 79 2.33 9.09 12.43
CA VAL A 79 3.49 8.19 12.58
C VAL A 79 4.79 8.92 12.90
N ALA A 80 4.86 10.25 12.78
CA ALA A 80 6.03 11.04 13.15
C ALA A 80 6.08 11.29 14.66
N ARG A 81 4.92 11.45 15.31
CA ARG A 81 4.81 11.81 16.74
C ARG A 81 4.38 10.65 17.62
N GLY A 82 3.59 9.74 17.08
CA GLY A 82 2.96 8.65 17.80
C GLY A 82 1.53 8.44 17.33
N VAL A 83 1.21 7.20 16.98
CA VAL A 83 -0.16 6.76 16.76
C VAL A 83 -0.72 6.39 18.12
N THR A 84 -1.77 7.05 18.57
CA THR A 84 -2.52 6.73 19.79
C THR A 84 -4.00 7.07 19.56
N PRO A 85 -4.93 6.09 19.61
CA PRO A 85 -6.35 6.36 19.46
C PRO A 85 -6.85 7.40 20.48
N PRO A 86 -7.76 8.33 20.12
CA PRO A 86 -8.31 9.28 21.07
C PRO A 86 -9.21 8.57 22.11
N PRO A 87 -9.42 9.11 23.32
CA PRO A 87 -10.13 8.43 24.41
C PRO A 87 -11.47 7.79 24.04
N HIS A 88 -12.28 8.47 23.22
CA HIS A 88 -13.58 7.97 22.77
C HIS A 88 -13.50 6.74 21.85
N ARG A 89 -12.30 6.42 21.33
CA ARG A 89 -11.99 5.25 20.48
C ARG A 89 -11.17 4.18 21.19
N ARG A 90 -10.89 4.33 22.48
CA ARG A 90 -10.10 3.37 23.28
C ARG A 90 -10.95 2.26 23.91
N LEU A 91 -12.27 2.25 23.69
CA LEU A 91 -13.16 1.29 24.37
C LEU A 91 -12.78 -0.15 23.99
N GLY A 92 -12.28 -0.92 24.96
CA GLY A 92 -11.79 -2.28 24.76
C GLY A 92 -10.34 -2.39 24.30
N ILE A 93 -9.62 -1.27 24.17
CA ILE A 93 -8.19 -1.22 23.84
C ILE A 93 -7.43 -0.84 25.10
N ASP A 94 -6.49 -1.68 25.53
CA ASP A 94 -5.54 -1.33 26.58
C ASP A 94 -4.49 -0.37 26.02
N VAL A 95 -4.81 0.92 26.08
CA VAL A 95 -3.91 1.98 25.64
C VAL A 95 -3.05 2.37 26.84
N GLY A 96 -1.79 1.91 26.83
CA GLY A 96 -0.73 2.39 27.70
C GLY A 96 -0.51 3.91 27.61
N SER A 97 0.60 4.40 28.20
CA SER A 97 0.88 5.84 28.16
C SER A 97 1.06 6.36 26.72
N GLU A 98 0.75 7.63 26.44
CA GLU A 98 1.01 8.22 25.12
C GLU A 98 2.49 8.10 24.72
N SER A 99 3.40 8.22 25.69
CA SER A 99 4.84 8.00 25.50
C SER A 99 5.19 6.57 25.10
N GLU A 100 4.46 5.58 25.61
CA GLU A 100 4.66 4.17 25.27
C GLU A 100 4.20 3.88 23.84
N TRP A 101 3.04 4.41 23.45
CA TRP A 101 2.55 4.26 22.08
C TRP A 101 3.39 5.02 21.05
N ALA A 102 3.89 6.22 21.41
CA ALA A 102 4.86 6.93 20.59
C ALA A 102 6.15 6.10 20.40
N LYS A 103 6.63 5.45 21.46
CA LYS A 103 7.77 4.54 21.40
C LYS A 103 7.50 3.34 20.48
N LEU A 104 6.36 2.66 20.65
CA LEU A 104 5.95 1.53 19.80
C LEU A 104 5.77 1.94 18.34
N THR A 105 5.21 3.12 18.08
CA THR A 105 5.09 3.71 16.73
C THR A 105 6.49 3.88 16.11
N LYS A 106 7.42 4.47 16.87
CA LYS A 106 8.80 4.68 16.42
C LYS A 106 9.52 3.34 16.17
N GLU A 107 9.34 2.35 17.05
CA GLU A 107 9.93 1.01 16.88
C GLU A 107 9.45 0.34 15.59
N TRP A 108 8.16 0.43 15.26
CA TRP A 108 7.63 -0.09 14.01
C TRP A 108 8.25 0.62 12.79
N MET A 109 8.29 1.96 12.83
CA MET A 109 8.87 2.76 11.73
C MET A 109 10.37 2.45 11.54
N ASP A 110 11.12 2.34 12.64
CA ASP A 110 12.55 2.03 12.59
C ASP A 110 12.80 0.61 12.08
N LEU A 111 11.99 -0.37 12.49
CA LEU A 111 12.06 -1.74 11.98
C LEU A 111 11.77 -1.80 10.46
N ALA A 112 10.69 -1.14 10.01
CA ALA A 112 10.32 -1.09 8.60
C ALA A 112 11.45 -0.48 7.77
N LYS A 113 11.98 0.68 8.20
CA LYS A 113 13.13 1.32 7.52
C LYS A 113 14.35 0.39 7.50
N ALA A 114 14.70 -0.21 8.64
CA ALA A 114 15.90 -1.03 8.76
C ALA A 114 15.87 -2.29 7.87
N ARG A 115 14.73 -2.98 7.81
CA ARG A 115 14.62 -4.26 7.10
C ARG A 115 14.14 -4.14 5.65
N LEU A 116 13.38 -3.09 5.31
CA LEU A 116 12.70 -3.00 4.02
C LEU A 116 13.28 -1.97 3.06
N SER A 117 14.01 -0.93 3.50
CA SER A 117 14.47 0.16 2.59
C SER A 117 15.36 -0.30 1.42
N GLY A 118 16.01 -1.46 1.51
CA GLY A 118 16.82 -2.02 0.42
C GLY A 118 16.01 -2.82 -0.62
N LYS A 119 14.74 -3.10 -0.35
CA LYS A 119 13.87 -3.98 -1.15
C LYS A 119 12.52 -3.35 -1.49
N PHE A 120 12.09 -2.37 -0.70
CA PHE A 120 10.79 -1.75 -0.79
C PHE A 120 10.93 -0.24 -0.86
N ASP A 121 10.15 0.35 -1.76
CA ASP A 121 9.84 1.75 -1.72
C ASP A 121 8.77 2.05 -0.67
N PHE A 122 8.80 3.26 -0.13
CA PHE A 122 7.74 3.75 0.75
C PHE A 122 6.90 4.82 0.06
N SER A 123 5.62 4.84 0.39
CA SER A 123 4.65 5.84 -0.08
C SER A 123 3.65 6.16 1.03
N PRO A 124 3.06 7.37 1.05
CA PRO A 124 1.85 7.59 1.83
C PRO A 124 0.66 6.92 1.15
N GLU A 125 -0.36 6.59 1.94
CA GLU A 125 -1.67 6.12 1.46
C GLU A 125 -2.79 6.98 2.06
N GLY A 126 -3.06 8.08 1.38
CA GLY A 126 -3.83 9.18 1.96
C GLY A 126 -3.13 9.79 3.17
N ILE A 127 -3.87 10.51 4.00
CA ILE A 127 -3.45 10.94 5.34
C ILE A 127 -4.00 9.96 6.37
N THR A 128 -5.30 9.63 6.32
CA THR A 128 -5.95 8.89 7.39
C THR A 128 -6.37 7.48 7.02
N HIS A 129 -6.54 7.19 5.72
CA HIS A 129 -7.20 5.98 5.24
C HIS A 129 -8.62 5.80 5.83
N ASN A 130 -9.26 6.89 6.21
CA ASN A 130 -10.50 6.91 6.98
C ASN A 130 -11.29 8.18 6.67
N LEU A 131 -11.80 8.91 7.67
CA LEU A 131 -12.41 10.24 7.48
C LEU A 131 -11.37 11.27 7.04
N THR A 132 -11.81 12.19 6.18
CA THR A 132 -10.97 13.26 5.62
C THR A 132 -10.49 14.22 6.70
N LEU A 133 -9.20 14.56 6.69
CA LEU A 133 -8.65 15.63 7.53
C LEU A 133 -8.81 16.99 6.85
N ASP A 134 -9.57 17.92 7.45
CA ASP A 134 -9.56 19.30 7.02
C ASP A 134 -8.25 19.98 7.45
N LEU A 135 -7.37 20.26 6.49
CA LEU A 135 -6.08 20.88 6.73
C LEU A 135 -6.17 22.31 7.31
N LYS A 136 -7.29 23.01 7.13
CA LYS A 136 -7.46 24.38 7.63
C LYS A 136 -7.80 24.38 9.12
N THR A 137 -8.70 23.49 9.52
CA THR A 137 -9.23 23.46 10.90
C THR A 137 -8.54 22.43 11.78
N GLY A 138 -7.91 21.41 11.19
CA GLY A 138 -7.37 20.24 11.89
C GLY A 138 -8.42 19.23 12.33
N ASN A 139 -9.69 19.43 11.97
CA ASN A 139 -10.79 18.53 12.32
C ASN A 139 -11.03 17.49 11.20
N TYR A 140 -11.76 16.42 11.53
CA TYR A 140 -12.20 15.44 10.54
C TYR A 140 -13.57 15.80 9.97
N LEU A 141 -13.72 15.71 8.66
CA LEU A 141 -15.02 15.84 7.98
C LEU A 141 -15.83 14.56 8.18
N ASP A 142 -17.16 14.69 8.12
CA ASP A 142 -18.09 13.55 8.07
C ASP A 142 -18.17 12.96 6.64
N GLU A 143 -17.00 12.73 6.04
CA GLU A 143 -16.84 12.18 4.70
C GLU A 143 -15.53 11.41 4.62
N GLY A 144 -15.56 10.21 4.05
CA GLY A 144 -14.37 9.38 3.84
C GLY A 144 -13.37 10.06 2.90
N GLU A 145 -12.09 9.92 3.19
CA GLU A 145 -10.98 10.54 2.44
C GLU A 145 -10.99 10.18 0.95
N SER A 146 -11.31 8.92 0.62
CA SER A 146 -11.47 8.48 -0.76
C SER A 146 -12.64 9.17 -1.45
N ASP A 147 -13.81 9.27 -0.80
CA ASP A 147 -15.01 9.87 -1.39
C ASP A 147 -14.86 11.39 -1.55
N TRP A 148 -14.37 12.06 -0.51
CA TRP A 148 -14.08 13.49 -0.52
C TRP A 148 -13.18 13.87 -1.70
N SER A 149 -12.12 13.09 -1.95
CA SER A 149 -11.14 13.37 -3.00
C SER A 149 -11.74 13.43 -4.41
N GLN A 150 -12.89 12.79 -4.64
CA GLN A 150 -13.48 12.61 -5.98
C GLN A 150 -14.00 13.92 -6.62
N SER A 151 -14.12 14.99 -5.83
CA SER A 151 -14.66 16.27 -6.28
C SER A 151 -13.69 17.45 -6.07
N GLN A 152 -12.46 17.16 -5.64
CA GLN A 152 -11.48 18.19 -5.31
C GLN A 152 -10.69 18.66 -6.53
N SER A 153 -10.24 19.91 -6.48
CA SER A 153 -9.30 20.49 -7.44
C SER A 153 -7.85 20.27 -7.00
N ARG A 154 -6.89 20.55 -7.89
CA ARG A 154 -5.45 20.60 -7.53
C ARG A 154 -5.16 21.55 -6.37
N GLU A 155 -5.87 22.66 -6.24
CA GLU A 155 -5.69 23.62 -5.13
C GLU A 155 -5.90 22.95 -3.76
N THR A 156 -6.80 21.97 -3.70
CA THR A 156 -7.10 21.21 -2.48
C THR A 156 -6.26 19.93 -2.37
N LEU A 157 -6.12 19.18 -3.47
CA LEU A 157 -5.41 17.89 -3.46
C LEU A 157 -3.90 18.04 -3.27
N MET A 158 -3.28 19.06 -3.86
CA MET A 158 -1.82 19.24 -3.75
C MET A 158 -1.37 19.46 -2.30
N PRO A 159 -1.96 20.38 -1.51
CA PRO A 159 -1.60 20.52 -0.10
C PRO A 159 -1.90 19.26 0.73
N TYR A 160 -2.92 18.49 0.34
CA TYR A 160 -3.29 17.23 0.99
C TYR A 160 -2.23 16.13 0.79
N VAL A 161 -1.80 15.93 -0.46
CA VAL A 161 -0.70 15.00 -0.79
C VAL A 161 0.63 15.51 -0.22
N GLU A 162 0.89 16.82 -0.25
CA GLU A 162 2.07 17.41 0.38
C GLU A 162 2.08 17.12 1.89
N ARG A 163 0.94 17.21 2.57
CA ARG A 163 0.84 16.92 4.00
C ARG A 163 1.13 15.45 4.31
N SER A 164 0.58 14.51 3.53
CA SER A 164 0.84 13.08 3.73
C SER A 164 2.33 12.75 3.58
N LEU A 165 2.98 13.28 2.54
CA LEU A 165 4.41 13.13 2.30
C LEU A 165 5.27 13.76 3.41
N ARG A 166 4.90 14.96 3.90
CA ARG A 166 5.62 15.63 4.99
C ARG A 166 5.60 14.85 6.29
N ILE A 167 4.46 14.25 6.65
CA ILE A 167 4.38 13.40 7.86
C ILE A 167 5.37 12.23 7.76
N LEU A 168 5.44 11.54 6.62
CA LEU A 168 6.40 10.45 6.44
C LEU A 168 7.85 10.94 6.41
N LYS A 169 8.10 12.11 5.83
CA LYS A 169 9.42 12.77 5.88
C LYS A 169 9.84 13.05 7.32
N ASP A 170 8.94 13.59 8.13
CA ASP A 170 9.17 13.89 9.55
C ASP A 170 9.41 12.61 10.37
N ALA A 171 8.82 11.47 9.97
CA ALA A 171 9.10 10.14 10.52
C ALA A 171 10.43 9.52 10.04
N GLY A 172 11.19 10.25 9.20
CA GLY A 172 12.48 9.82 8.67
C GLY A 172 12.39 8.84 7.49
N VAL A 173 11.26 8.81 6.78
CA VAL A 173 11.07 8.02 5.57
C VAL A 173 11.17 8.93 4.35
N ARG A 174 11.95 8.54 3.33
CA ARG A 174 11.93 9.19 2.03
C ARG A 174 10.98 8.43 1.11
N CYS A 175 9.86 9.02 0.76
CA CYS A 175 8.94 8.42 -0.21
C CYS A 175 9.45 8.59 -1.64
N THR A 176 9.22 7.57 -2.49
CA THR A 176 9.54 7.64 -3.93
C THR A 176 8.28 7.68 -4.81
N GLY A 177 7.11 7.43 -4.22
CA GLY A 177 5.81 7.55 -4.88
C GLY A 177 4.67 7.77 -3.90
N VAL A 178 3.45 7.68 -4.41
CA VAL A 178 2.19 7.87 -3.67
C VAL A 178 1.24 6.70 -3.91
N THR A 179 0.56 6.23 -2.87
CA THR A 179 -0.50 5.23 -2.96
C THR A 179 -1.84 5.91 -2.76
N SER A 180 -2.78 5.67 -3.68
CA SER A 180 -4.16 6.12 -3.55
C SER A 180 -4.93 5.16 -2.66
N PRO A 181 -5.53 5.65 -1.57
CA PRO A 181 -6.40 4.81 -0.77
C PRO A 181 -7.71 4.54 -1.50
N TRP A 182 -8.09 3.28 -1.64
CA TRP A 182 -9.27 2.85 -2.41
C TRP A 182 -9.27 3.40 -3.85
N VAL A 183 -10.09 4.43 -4.10
CA VAL A 183 -10.23 5.07 -5.41
C VAL A 183 -9.83 6.55 -5.35
N PHE A 184 -9.03 6.96 -4.37
CA PHE A 184 -8.68 8.36 -4.14
C PHE A 184 -8.20 9.06 -5.41
N GLY A 185 -8.87 10.17 -5.73
CA GLY A 185 -8.57 10.99 -6.89
C GLY A 185 -9.01 10.40 -8.24
N LEU A 186 -9.62 9.21 -8.30
CA LEU A 186 -9.95 8.53 -9.56
C LEU A 186 -10.83 9.37 -10.51
N ARG A 187 -11.86 10.03 -10.00
CA ARG A 187 -12.76 10.88 -10.83
C ARG A 187 -12.13 12.21 -11.27
N VAL A 188 -11.05 12.62 -10.61
CA VAL A 188 -10.33 13.87 -10.87
C VAL A 188 -8.85 13.59 -11.12
N GLU A 189 -8.55 12.47 -11.76
CA GLU A 189 -7.19 11.91 -11.80
C GLU A 189 -6.17 12.89 -12.39
N LYS A 190 -6.55 13.70 -13.37
CA LYS A 190 -5.68 14.76 -13.92
C LYS A 190 -5.22 15.75 -12.85
N GLU A 191 -6.14 16.22 -12.00
CA GLU A 191 -5.83 17.13 -10.89
C GLU A 191 -4.97 16.42 -9.85
N TYR A 192 -5.24 15.15 -9.58
CA TYR A 192 -4.49 14.34 -8.64
C TYR A 192 -3.05 14.04 -9.10
N VAL A 193 -2.85 13.65 -10.35
CA VAL A 193 -1.53 13.45 -10.98
C VAL A 193 -0.70 14.74 -10.89
N ALA A 194 -1.27 15.88 -11.27
CA ALA A 194 -0.60 17.17 -11.16
C ALA A 194 -0.25 17.53 -9.70
N SER A 195 -1.13 17.15 -8.77
CA SER A 195 -0.91 17.34 -7.32
C SER A 195 0.25 16.49 -6.79
N ILE A 196 0.34 15.22 -7.20
CA ILE A 196 1.44 14.32 -6.82
C ILE A 196 2.78 14.87 -7.31
N VAL A 197 2.86 15.24 -8.59
CA VAL A 197 4.09 15.77 -9.19
C VAL A 197 4.62 16.97 -8.42
N GLU A 198 3.75 17.95 -8.18
CA GLU A 198 4.12 19.17 -7.46
C GLU A 198 4.49 18.89 -6.00
N ALA A 199 3.74 18.03 -5.32
CA ALA A 199 4.00 17.67 -3.92
C ALA A 199 5.34 16.92 -3.76
N MET A 200 5.65 15.98 -4.66
CA MET A 200 6.92 15.25 -4.66
C MET A 200 8.13 16.18 -4.88
N GLU A 201 8.00 17.15 -5.78
CA GLU A 201 9.03 18.17 -6.00
C GLU A 201 9.20 19.08 -4.77
N ARG A 202 8.10 19.59 -4.19
CA ARG A 202 8.16 20.47 -3.00
C ARG A 202 8.74 19.80 -1.77
N VAL A 203 8.39 18.54 -1.51
CA VAL A 203 8.80 17.83 -0.29
C VAL A 203 10.19 17.22 -0.42
N TYR A 204 10.50 16.61 -1.56
CA TYR A 204 11.71 15.80 -1.74
C TYR A 204 12.65 16.28 -2.84
N GLY A 205 12.28 17.32 -3.60
CA GLY A 205 12.99 17.75 -4.80
C GLY A 205 12.96 16.68 -5.92
N SER A 206 12.04 15.72 -5.84
CA SER A 206 12.03 14.60 -6.78
C SER A 206 11.43 15.03 -8.11
N ARG A 207 12.15 14.74 -9.20
CA ARG A 207 11.67 14.96 -10.58
C ARG A 207 11.26 13.67 -11.27
N PHE A 208 11.36 12.54 -10.57
CA PHE A 208 10.89 11.23 -11.02
C PHE A 208 10.17 10.56 -9.86
N SER A 209 8.98 10.02 -10.11
CA SER A 209 8.17 9.38 -9.08
C SER A 209 7.15 8.43 -9.71
N TRP A 210 6.44 7.70 -8.87
CA TRP A 210 5.37 6.80 -9.28
C TRP A 210 4.13 6.98 -8.41
N TYR A 211 2.99 6.48 -8.88
CA TYR A 211 1.79 6.33 -8.05
C TYR A 211 1.07 5.03 -8.34
N PHE A 212 0.38 4.53 -7.31
CA PHE A 212 -0.56 3.42 -7.42
C PHE A 212 -1.98 3.94 -7.23
N LEU A 213 -2.88 3.56 -8.14
CA LEU A 213 -4.31 3.89 -8.11
C LEU A 213 -5.15 2.78 -8.77
N HIS A 214 -4.60 2.16 -9.81
CA HIS A 214 -5.37 1.29 -10.68
C HIS A 214 -5.20 -0.19 -10.32
N MET A 215 -6.33 -0.85 -10.04
CA MET A 215 -6.41 -2.30 -9.95
C MET A 215 -6.88 -2.89 -11.27
N LEU A 216 -5.98 -3.57 -11.99
CA LEU A 216 -6.21 -4.13 -13.32
C LEU A 216 -6.09 -5.67 -13.33
N GLY A 217 -6.51 -6.35 -12.26
CA GLY A 217 -6.45 -7.82 -12.13
C GLY A 217 -7.18 -8.62 -13.21
N GLY A 218 -8.00 -7.98 -14.05
CA GLY A 218 -8.61 -8.59 -15.24
C GLY A 218 -7.86 -8.39 -16.56
N LYS A 219 -6.75 -7.63 -16.59
CA LYS A 219 -6.00 -7.28 -17.81
C LYS A 219 -4.64 -7.95 -17.83
N ASP A 220 -4.51 -9.04 -18.57
CA ASP A 220 -3.32 -9.91 -18.57
C ASP A 220 -2.10 -9.23 -19.22
N ASP A 221 -2.30 -8.32 -20.17
CA ASP A 221 -1.25 -7.62 -20.93
C ASP A 221 -0.88 -6.25 -20.32
N ALA A 222 -1.48 -5.87 -19.20
CA ALA A 222 -1.28 -4.58 -18.57
C ALA A 222 0.17 -4.38 -18.08
N LYS A 223 0.61 -3.12 -18.16
CA LYS A 223 1.94 -2.64 -17.74
C LYS A 223 1.80 -1.27 -17.10
N PRO A 224 2.76 -0.85 -16.27
CA PRO A 224 2.89 0.55 -15.88
C PRO A 224 3.00 1.48 -17.09
N TRP A 225 2.55 2.73 -16.93
CA TRP A 225 2.58 3.74 -17.99
C TRP A 225 2.95 5.12 -17.47
N VAL A 226 3.48 5.95 -18.35
CA VAL A 226 3.81 7.35 -18.04
C VAL A 226 2.51 8.16 -17.98
N ALA A 227 2.18 8.68 -16.80
CA ALA A 227 0.97 9.48 -16.55
C ALA A 227 1.24 10.98 -16.68
N TYR A 228 2.50 11.41 -16.48
CA TYR A 228 2.93 12.79 -16.64
C TYR A 228 4.38 12.85 -17.13
N ASP A 229 4.66 13.71 -18.13
CA ASP A 229 5.99 13.91 -18.71
C ASP A 229 6.12 15.33 -19.33
N GLU A 230 6.08 16.35 -18.48
CA GLU A 230 6.29 17.76 -18.88
C GLU A 230 7.44 18.38 -18.08
N GLY A 231 8.50 17.60 -17.83
CA GLY A 231 9.65 17.99 -17.03
C GLY A 231 9.90 17.00 -15.90
N PRO A 232 9.19 17.09 -14.76
CA PRO A 232 9.05 15.96 -13.86
C PRO A 232 8.30 14.80 -14.54
N VAL A 233 8.62 13.57 -14.15
CA VAL A 233 7.99 12.35 -14.65
C VAL A 233 7.21 11.67 -13.53
N LEU A 234 5.98 11.25 -13.84
CA LEU A 234 5.17 10.39 -12.98
C LEU A 234 4.73 9.15 -13.74
N VAL A 235 4.99 7.98 -13.18
CA VAL A 235 4.57 6.68 -13.72
C VAL A 235 3.42 6.11 -12.89
N SER A 236 2.33 5.71 -13.55
CA SER A 236 1.27 4.89 -12.95
C SER A 236 1.70 3.44 -12.93
N ILE A 237 1.74 2.84 -11.76
CA ILE A 237 1.97 1.40 -11.57
C ILE A 237 0.62 0.78 -11.21
N PRO A 238 -0.03 -0.01 -12.09
CA PRO A 238 -1.24 -0.73 -11.74
C PRO A 238 -0.92 -2.07 -11.06
N SER A 239 -1.84 -2.60 -10.25
CA SER A 239 -1.81 -4.02 -9.90
C SER A 239 -2.39 -4.82 -11.07
N THR A 240 -1.85 -6.01 -11.32
CA THR A 240 -2.30 -6.94 -12.37
C THR A 240 -2.67 -8.32 -11.81
N VAL A 241 -2.42 -8.50 -10.51
CA VAL A 241 -2.83 -9.64 -9.69
C VAL A 241 -3.55 -9.07 -8.47
N ASP A 242 -4.84 -9.40 -8.33
CA ASP A 242 -5.69 -8.92 -7.23
C ASP A 242 -5.28 -9.51 -5.88
N ASP A 243 -5.77 -8.90 -4.79
CA ASP A 243 -5.54 -9.39 -3.44
C ASP A 243 -6.38 -10.64 -3.13
N TYR A 244 -5.89 -11.80 -3.55
CA TYR A 244 -6.47 -13.08 -3.19
C TYR A 244 -6.35 -13.40 -1.69
N CYS A 245 -5.47 -12.72 -0.94
CA CYS A 245 -5.37 -12.90 0.51
C CYS A 245 -6.56 -12.27 1.24
N TRP A 246 -7.33 -11.39 0.61
CA TRP A 246 -8.52 -10.78 1.21
C TRP A 246 -9.52 -11.81 1.74
N GLU A 247 -9.65 -12.95 1.04
CA GLU A 247 -10.51 -14.08 1.43
C GLU A 247 -10.17 -14.61 2.84
N THR A 248 -8.96 -14.37 3.36
CA THR A 248 -8.53 -14.83 4.69
C THR A 248 -9.03 -13.94 5.83
N ILE A 249 -9.50 -12.72 5.55
CA ILE A 249 -10.09 -11.85 6.59
C ILE A 249 -11.41 -12.49 7.06
N ASP A 250 -12.23 -12.89 6.10
CA ASP A 250 -13.59 -13.38 6.28
C ASP A 250 -13.69 -14.91 6.42
N ASN A 251 -12.54 -15.59 6.56
CA ASN A 251 -12.50 -17.04 6.66
C ASN A 251 -11.56 -17.47 7.81
N PRO A 252 -12.03 -18.29 8.77
CA PRO A 252 -11.22 -18.71 9.91
C PRO A 252 -10.27 -19.87 9.58
N ARG A 253 -10.31 -20.42 8.36
CA ARG A 253 -9.46 -21.55 7.95
C ARG A 253 -7.99 -21.15 7.93
N THR A 254 -7.16 -22.02 8.49
CA THR A 254 -5.70 -21.88 8.54
C THR A 254 -4.97 -23.12 8.02
N ASP A 255 -5.72 -24.13 7.56
CA ASP A 255 -5.17 -25.39 7.09
C ASP A 255 -4.40 -25.24 5.78
N GLY A 256 -3.51 -26.21 5.52
CA GLY A 256 -2.61 -26.15 4.37
C GLY A 256 -3.31 -26.22 3.02
N GLU A 257 -4.49 -26.86 2.92
CA GLU A 257 -5.24 -26.93 1.66
C GLU A 257 -5.81 -25.55 1.30
N PHE A 258 -6.40 -24.86 2.28
CA PHE A 258 -6.89 -23.50 2.08
C PHE A 258 -5.78 -22.55 1.65
N VAL A 259 -4.65 -22.54 2.38
CA VAL A 259 -3.48 -21.70 2.05
C VAL A 259 -2.99 -21.99 0.63
N LYS A 260 -2.79 -23.27 0.28
CA LYS A 260 -2.33 -23.66 -1.06
C LYS A 260 -3.32 -23.28 -2.15
N SER A 261 -4.62 -23.34 -1.87
CA SER A 261 -5.65 -22.98 -2.85
C SER A 261 -5.59 -21.50 -3.25
N LEU A 262 -5.38 -20.59 -2.28
CA LEU A 262 -5.23 -19.15 -2.55
C LEU A 262 -3.89 -18.84 -3.22
N ALA A 263 -2.81 -19.46 -2.74
CA ALA A 263 -1.48 -19.32 -3.34
C ALA A 263 -1.48 -19.76 -4.81
N ALA A 264 -2.16 -20.86 -5.15
CA ALA A 264 -2.31 -21.32 -6.52
C ALA A 264 -3.09 -20.33 -7.41
N LYS A 265 -4.08 -19.59 -6.87
CA LYS A 265 -4.77 -18.51 -7.61
C LYS A 265 -3.77 -17.39 -7.97
N ILE A 266 -2.95 -16.95 -7.02
CA ILE A 266 -1.91 -15.92 -7.23
C ILE A 266 -0.89 -16.39 -8.28
N ALA A 267 -0.34 -17.60 -8.14
CA ALA A 267 0.66 -18.14 -9.05
C ALA A 267 0.09 -18.32 -10.48
N SER A 268 -1.12 -18.86 -10.59
CA SER A 268 -1.82 -19.01 -11.88
C SER A 268 -2.08 -17.67 -12.56
N ARG A 269 -2.54 -16.65 -11.81
CA ARG A 269 -2.74 -15.31 -12.33
C ARG A 269 -1.42 -14.68 -12.79
N THR A 270 -0.36 -14.81 -12.00
CA THR A 270 0.99 -14.33 -12.33
C THR A 270 1.49 -14.93 -13.64
N LYS A 271 1.35 -16.24 -13.80
CA LYS A 271 1.72 -16.96 -15.03
C LYS A 271 0.97 -16.43 -16.25
N ARG A 272 -0.33 -16.18 -16.13
CA ARG A 272 -1.13 -15.60 -17.23
C ARG A 272 -0.64 -14.22 -17.63
N VAL A 273 -0.37 -13.34 -16.66
CA VAL A 273 0.14 -11.99 -16.92
C VAL A 273 1.49 -12.04 -17.66
N VAL A 274 2.41 -12.87 -17.17
CA VAL A 274 3.72 -13.07 -17.82
C VAL A 274 3.58 -13.62 -19.24
N GLN A 275 2.69 -14.59 -19.46
CA GLN A 275 2.47 -15.20 -20.78
C GLN A 275 1.83 -14.24 -21.78
N ALA A 276 0.95 -13.36 -21.33
CA ALA A 276 0.38 -12.27 -22.14
C ALA A 276 1.38 -11.13 -22.39
N GLY A 277 2.56 -11.19 -21.77
CA GLY A 277 3.60 -10.18 -21.89
C GLY A 277 3.36 -8.94 -21.03
N GLY A 278 2.37 -8.96 -20.13
CA GLY A 278 2.15 -7.95 -19.10
C GLY A 278 3.17 -8.07 -17.96
N TRP A 279 3.06 -7.17 -16.98
CA TRP A 279 3.95 -7.16 -15.81
C TRP A 279 3.18 -7.60 -14.57
N PRO A 280 3.54 -8.73 -13.94
CA PRO A 280 2.88 -9.16 -12.72
C PRO A 280 3.21 -8.20 -11.57
N ILE A 281 2.17 -7.55 -11.06
CA ILE A 281 2.23 -6.64 -9.92
C ILE A 281 1.16 -7.11 -8.94
N TRP A 282 1.59 -7.68 -7.81
CA TRP A 282 0.73 -8.27 -6.80
C TRP A 282 0.20 -7.20 -5.87
N LEU A 283 -1.10 -7.16 -5.66
CA LEU A 283 -1.69 -6.36 -4.60
C LEU A 283 -1.95 -7.24 -3.38
N THR A 284 -1.65 -6.71 -2.19
CA THR A 284 -2.17 -7.23 -0.93
C THR A 284 -2.35 -6.08 0.06
N HIS A 285 -3.10 -6.31 1.13
CA HIS A 285 -3.32 -5.32 2.16
C HIS A 285 -2.82 -5.84 3.51
N TRP A 286 -2.39 -4.92 4.37
CA TRP A 286 -1.85 -5.24 5.69
C TRP A 286 -2.81 -6.11 6.52
N GLN A 287 -4.11 -5.79 6.49
CA GLN A 287 -5.15 -6.57 7.17
C GLN A 287 -5.41 -7.95 6.55
N SER A 288 -5.24 -8.10 5.23
CA SER A 288 -5.44 -9.40 4.58
C SER A 288 -4.28 -10.34 4.89
N LEU A 289 -3.06 -9.82 4.98
CA LEU A 289 -1.91 -10.57 5.49
C LEU A 289 -2.06 -10.93 6.98
N TRP A 290 -2.58 -10.01 7.80
CA TRP A 290 -2.83 -10.22 9.24
C TRP A 290 -3.95 -11.23 9.49
N SER A 291 -4.96 -11.27 8.62
CA SER A 291 -6.12 -12.18 8.68
C SER A 291 -6.80 -12.19 10.06
N ASN A 292 -7.03 -11.00 10.60
CA ASN A 292 -7.62 -10.82 11.93
C ASN A 292 -6.91 -11.62 13.05
N GLY A 293 -5.57 -11.70 13.00
CA GLY A 293 -4.72 -12.39 13.98
C GLY A 293 -4.34 -13.81 13.64
N LEU A 294 -4.90 -14.39 12.58
CA LEU A 294 -4.57 -15.75 12.14
C LEU A 294 -3.31 -15.81 11.29
N LYS A 295 -2.91 -14.69 10.66
CA LYS A 295 -1.75 -14.57 9.77
C LYS A 295 -1.80 -15.54 8.58
N THR A 296 -2.99 -16.00 8.21
CA THR A 296 -3.19 -16.94 7.11
C THR A 296 -2.77 -16.31 5.78
N GLY A 297 -3.07 -15.03 5.56
CA GLY A 297 -2.68 -14.30 4.35
C GLY A 297 -1.16 -14.17 4.21
N LEU A 298 -0.44 -13.94 5.31
CA LEU A 298 1.03 -13.96 5.29
C LEU A 298 1.59 -15.33 4.86
N ARG A 299 0.97 -16.43 5.32
CA ARG A 299 1.33 -17.79 4.87
C ARG A 299 0.97 -18.03 3.41
N VAL A 300 -0.14 -17.46 2.92
CA VAL A 300 -0.50 -17.50 1.49
C VAL A 300 0.54 -16.79 0.65
N LEU A 301 1.00 -15.60 1.05
CA LEU A 301 2.06 -14.86 0.37
C LEU A 301 3.35 -15.68 0.27
N ASP A 302 3.79 -16.29 1.38
CA ASP A 302 4.98 -17.13 1.44
C ASP A 302 4.92 -18.32 0.46
N VAL A 303 3.78 -19.04 0.46
CA VAL A 303 3.57 -20.20 -0.42
C VAL A 303 3.40 -19.77 -1.88
N ALA A 304 2.75 -18.63 -2.16
CA ALA A 304 2.58 -18.12 -3.52
C ALA A 304 3.93 -17.71 -4.14
N ALA A 305 4.79 -17.04 -3.36
CA ALA A 305 6.14 -16.69 -3.79
C ALA A 305 6.97 -17.93 -4.11
N GLU A 306 6.92 -18.96 -3.25
CA GLU A 306 7.58 -20.25 -3.51
C GLU A 306 7.13 -20.91 -4.82
N MET A 307 5.82 -20.93 -5.07
CA MET A 307 5.25 -21.50 -6.29
C MET A 307 5.74 -20.76 -7.54
N VAL A 308 5.77 -19.42 -7.49
CA VAL A 308 6.21 -18.61 -8.62
C VAL A 308 7.71 -18.71 -8.85
N GLU A 309 8.53 -18.73 -7.80
CA GLU A 309 9.97 -19.00 -7.88
C GLU A 309 10.27 -20.35 -8.57
N GLY A 310 9.47 -21.38 -8.26
CA GLY A 310 9.63 -22.72 -8.84
C GLY A 310 9.14 -22.86 -10.30
N GLU A 311 8.25 -21.98 -10.76
CA GLU A 311 7.58 -22.11 -12.06
C GLU A 311 7.99 -21.06 -13.11
N LEU A 312 8.39 -19.85 -12.68
CA LEU A 312 8.53 -18.70 -13.57
C LEU A 312 9.90 -18.03 -13.38
N GLU A 313 10.60 -17.79 -14.49
CA GLU A 313 11.75 -16.89 -14.49
C GLU A 313 11.26 -15.44 -14.41
N THR A 314 11.21 -14.90 -13.19
CA THR A 314 10.83 -13.51 -12.87
C THR A 314 11.87 -12.88 -11.95
N GLU A 315 11.86 -11.56 -11.85
CA GLU A 315 12.75 -10.81 -10.96
C GLU A 315 11.94 -9.86 -10.08
N TRP A 316 12.08 -10.03 -8.76
CA TRP A 316 11.51 -9.10 -7.79
C TRP A 316 12.18 -7.73 -7.88
N MET A 317 11.38 -6.69 -8.10
CA MET A 317 11.80 -5.29 -8.23
C MET A 317 11.00 -4.39 -7.28
N ASN A 318 11.63 -3.31 -6.81
CA ASN A 318 10.91 -2.25 -6.09
C ASN A 318 10.08 -1.40 -7.09
N CYS A 319 9.18 -0.57 -6.60
CA CYS A 319 8.31 0.22 -7.48
C CYS A 319 9.05 1.31 -8.26
N PHE A 320 10.14 1.85 -7.73
CA PHE A 320 10.96 2.83 -8.43
C PHE A 320 11.64 2.24 -9.66
N ASP A 321 12.27 1.06 -9.52
CA ASP A 321 12.90 0.32 -10.61
C ASP A 321 11.85 -0.08 -11.67
N ILE A 322 10.65 -0.49 -11.23
CA ILE A 322 9.50 -0.77 -12.12
C ILE A 322 9.14 0.49 -12.91
N ALA A 323 9.05 1.64 -12.25
CA ALA A 323 8.73 2.90 -12.90
C ALA A 323 9.79 3.32 -13.92
N GLU A 324 11.08 3.22 -13.58
CA GLU A 324 12.20 3.52 -14.48
C GLU A 324 12.16 2.63 -15.72
N MET A 325 12.01 1.31 -15.53
CA MET A 325 11.93 0.36 -16.64
C MET A 325 10.74 0.66 -17.57
N ALA A 326 9.59 1.06 -17.01
CA ALA A 326 8.41 1.41 -17.79
C ALA A 326 8.60 2.69 -18.60
N PHE A 327 9.23 3.71 -18.00
CA PHE A 327 9.57 4.96 -18.67
C PHE A 327 10.55 4.72 -19.84
N GLU A 328 11.62 3.95 -19.63
CA GLU A 328 12.59 3.62 -20.67
C GLU A 328 11.97 2.85 -21.84
N THR A 329 11.17 1.82 -21.53
CA THR A 329 10.45 1.02 -22.53
C THR A 329 9.49 1.88 -23.36
N GLY A 330 8.84 2.87 -22.74
CA GLY A 330 7.98 3.83 -23.43
C GLY A 330 8.73 4.70 -24.44
N ARG A 331 9.90 5.23 -24.05
CA ARG A 331 10.73 6.08 -24.92
C ARG A 331 11.31 5.32 -26.12
N GLU A 332 11.69 4.06 -25.93
CA GLU A 332 12.18 3.24 -27.04
C GLU A 332 11.13 3.01 -28.12
N LYS A 333 9.86 2.85 -27.73
CA LYS A 333 8.75 2.72 -28.69
C LYS A 333 8.57 4.00 -29.49
N GLN A 334 8.58 5.16 -28.83
CA GLN A 334 8.45 6.47 -29.49
C GLN A 334 9.60 6.79 -30.46
N ARG A 335 10.83 6.32 -30.18
CA ARG A 335 11.99 6.50 -31.08
C ARG A 335 11.93 5.65 -32.35
N LYS A 336 11.14 4.57 -32.34
CA LYS A 336 11.03 3.60 -33.45
C LYS A 336 9.81 3.84 -34.34
N THR A 337 8.92 4.76 -33.97
CA THR A 337 7.73 5.21 -34.71
C THR A 337 7.98 6.56 -35.36
#